data_AF-A0A248UPY1-F1
#
_entry.id   AF-A0A248UPY1-F1
#
_cell.length_a   1.000
_cell.length_b   1.000
_cell.length_c   1.000
_cell.angle_alpha   90.00
_cell.angle_beta   90.00
_cell.angle_gamma   90.00
#
_symmetry.space_group_name_H-M   'P 1'
#
loop_
_entity.id
_entity.type
_entity.pdbx_description
1 polymer ?
#
loop_
_entity_poly.entity_id
_entity_poly.type
_entity_poly.pdbx_seq_one_letter_code
_entity_poly.pdbx_strand_id
1 'polypeptide(L)'
;MEQSLTKQNKADYASLVAKNLDKKVKPANIQIDAALHSGTWTVIYASTPIADPGYFFFDSSSGVEVFKDVWGGIADDGDGPVLIKWARDLGANKEIALCFSHVVMSD
;
A
#
# COMPACT_ATOMS: atom_id res chain seq x y z
N MET A 1 -0.27 -10.84 3.93
CA MET A 1 0.17 -10.75 5.33
C MET A 1 1.21 -9.64 5.46
N GLU A 2 1.27 -9.01 6.63
CA GLU A 2 2.30 -7.99 6.91
C GLU A 2 3.70 -8.61 6.84
N GLN A 3 4.64 -7.86 6.26
CA GLN A 3 6.02 -8.26 6.08
C GLN A 3 6.95 -7.48 7.01
N SER A 4 7.98 -8.16 7.52
CA SER A 4 9.07 -7.49 8.22
C SER A 4 9.85 -6.56 7.28
N LEU A 5 9.99 -5.31 7.68
CA LEU A 5 10.75 -4.33 6.90
C LEU A 5 12.25 -4.41 7.21
N THR A 6 13.04 -4.64 6.17
CA THR A 6 14.51 -4.59 6.18
C THR A 6 14.99 -3.28 5.56
N LYS A 7 16.26 -2.91 5.75
CA LYS A 7 16.80 -1.70 5.11
C LYS A 7 16.69 -1.75 3.58
N GLN A 8 16.90 -2.94 3.00
CA GLN A 8 16.85 -3.12 1.55
C GLN A 8 15.42 -2.99 1.02
N ASN A 9 14.45 -3.72 1.58
CA ASN A 9 13.08 -3.66 1.07
C ASN A 9 12.44 -2.27 1.27
N LYS A 10 12.80 -1.54 2.34
CA LYS A 10 12.36 -0.14 2.51
C LYS A 10 12.86 0.75 1.38
N ALA A 11 14.11 0.59 0.94
CA ALA A 11 14.67 1.36 -0.17
C ALA A 11 14.01 1.02 -1.51
N ASP A 12 13.73 -0.26 -1.73
CA ASP A 12 13.05 -0.75 -2.94
C ASP A 12 11.61 -0.23 -3.00
N TYR A 13 10.87 -0.33 -1.89
CA TYR A 13 9.49 0.19 -1.76
C TYR A 13 9.41 1.71 -1.87
N ALA A 14 10.33 2.46 -1.24
CA ALA A 14 10.40 3.91 -1.41
C ALA A 14 10.65 4.30 -2.87
N SER A 15 11.49 3.53 -3.58
CA SER A 15 11.74 3.75 -5.00
C SER A 15 10.51 3.43 -5.85
N LEU A 16 9.77 2.37 -5.51
CA LEU A 16 8.53 2.00 -6.18
C LEU A 16 7.44 3.06 -6.00
N VAL A 17 7.22 3.54 -4.77
CA VAL A 17 6.25 4.60 -4.48
C VAL A 17 6.64 5.89 -5.21
N ALA A 18 7.90 6.33 -5.11
CA ALA A 18 8.38 7.55 -5.75
C ALA A 18 8.16 7.58 -7.27
N LYS A 19 8.31 6.44 -7.96
CA LYS A 19 8.09 6.33 -9.41
C LYS A 19 6.64 6.59 -9.83
N ASN A 20 5.69 6.41 -8.93
CA ASN A 20 4.26 6.51 -9.20
C ASN A 20 3.64 7.81 -8.64
N LEU A 21 4.46 8.73 -8.15
CA LEU A 21 4.03 10.08 -7.78
C LEU A 21 4.31 11.04 -8.95
N ASP A 22 3.32 11.86 -9.33
CA ASP A 22 3.43 12.81 -10.45
C ASP A 22 4.51 13.89 -10.26
N LYS A 23 4.93 14.12 -9.02
CA LYS A 23 5.99 15.07 -8.66
C LYS A 23 7.30 14.29 -8.51
N LYS A 24 8.44 14.91 -8.87
CA LYS A 24 9.82 14.38 -8.70
C LYS A 24 10.20 14.17 -7.22
N VAL A 25 9.43 13.37 -6.49
CA VAL A 25 9.67 12.99 -5.11
C VAL A 25 10.86 12.05 -5.11
N LYS A 26 11.88 12.38 -4.32
CA LYS A 26 13.05 11.51 -4.16
C LYS A 26 12.67 10.34 -3.26
N PRO A 27 13.05 9.09 -3.57
CA PRO A 27 12.80 7.94 -2.70
C PRO A 27 13.28 8.15 -1.26
N ALA A 28 14.41 8.84 -1.08
CA ALA A 28 14.96 9.16 0.25
C ALA A 28 14.06 10.02 1.14
N ASN A 29 13.02 10.66 0.58
CA ASN A 29 12.04 11.47 1.31
C ASN A 29 10.73 10.71 1.58
N ILE A 30 10.67 9.42 1.24
CA ILE A 30 9.49 8.58 1.47
C ILE A 30 9.81 7.66 2.64
N GLN A 31 8.96 7.69 3.65
CA GLN A 31 9.06 6.79 4.79
C GLN A 31 8.15 5.58 4.57
N ILE A 32 8.71 4.39 4.74
CA ILE A 32 7.99 3.12 4.65
C ILE A 32 7.71 2.61 6.06
N ASP A 33 6.43 2.55 6.39
CA ASP A 33 5.92 2.27 7.73
C ASP A 33 5.45 0.81 7.83
N ALA A 34 4.72 0.33 6.82
CA ALA A 34 4.30 -1.07 6.73
C ALA A 34 4.27 -1.57 5.28
N ALA A 35 4.30 -2.90 5.11
CA ALA A 35 4.08 -3.53 3.83
C ALA A 35 3.28 -4.82 4.00
N LEU A 36 2.23 -4.99 3.20
CA LEU A 36 1.42 -6.20 3.12
C LEU A 36 1.71 -6.91 1.80
N HIS A 37 1.80 -8.23 1.83
CA HIS A 37 2.00 -9.02 0.61
C HIS A 37 1.23 -10.33 0.62
N SER A 38 0.66 -10.68 -0.53
CA SER A 38 0.06 -11.98 -0.78
C SER A 38 -0.08 -12.19 -2.28
N GLY A 39 0.39 -13.34 -2.78
CA GLY A 39 0.40 -13.64 -4.21
C GLY A 39 1.17 -12.57 -5.00
N THR A 40 0.53 -11.98 -6.00
CA THR A 40 1.12 -10.92 -6.84
C THR A 40 0.92 -9.51 -6.26
N TRP A 41 0.26 -9.38 -5.11
CA TRP A 41 -0.11 -8.07 -4.58
C TRP A 41 0.84 -7.61 -3.48
N THR A 42 1.21 -6.34 -3.56
CA THR A 42 1.99 -5.64 -2.55
C THR A 42 1.28 -4.33 -2.20
N VAL A 43 1.01 -4.11 -0.91
CA VAL A 43 0.45 -2.87 -0.39
C VAL A 43 1.48 -2.23 0.51
N ILE A 44 1.78 -0.95 0.30
CA ILE A 44 2.83 -0.24 1.05
C ILE A 44 2.18 0.92 1.78
N TYR A 45 2.26 0.93 3.10
CA TYR A 45 1.91 2.11 3.89
C TYR A 45 3.10 3.04 3.97
N ALA A 46 2.95 4.25 3.42
CA ALA A 46 4.05 5.19 3.31
C ALA A 46 3.62 6.64 3.52
N SER A 47 4.51 7.39 4.17
CA SER A 47 4.42 8.84 4.31
C SER A 47 5.22 9.51 3.19
N THR A 48 4.63 10.51 2.53
CA THR A 48 5.25 11.25 1.43
C THR A 48 5.36 12.75 1.77
N PRO A 49 6.27 13.50 1.13
CA PRO A 49 6.40 14.94 1.41
C PRO A 49 5.32 15.81 0.75
N ILE A 50 4.37 15.21 0.01
CA ILE A 50 3.41 15.94 -0.83
C ILE A 50 1.94 15.69 -0.47
N ALA A 51 1.67 14.68 0.36
CA ALA A 51 0.34 14.26 0.77
C ALA A 51 0.42 13.47 2.08
N ASP A 52 -0.72 13.33 2.74
CA ASP A 52 -0.86 12.51 3.95
C ASP A 52 -0.46 11.04 3.68
N PRO A 53 -0.10 10.28 4.73
CA PRO A 53 0.25 8.87 4.59
C PRO A 53 -0.85 8.06 3.91
N GLY A 54 -0.46 7.08 3.12
CA GLY A 54 -1.40 6.28 2.34
C GLY A 54 -0.92 4.86 2.10
N TYR A 55 -1.89 3.99 1.83
CA TYR A 55 -1.71 2.61 1.46
C TYR A 55 -1.68 2.50 -0.07
N PHE A 56 -0.50 2.35 -0.63
CA PHE A 56 -0.27 2.26 -2.08
C PHE A 56 -0.38 0.81 -2.54
N PHE A 57 -1.26 0.53 -3.49
CA PHE A 57 -1.53 -0.82 -4.00
C PHE A 57 -0.79 -1.08 -5.31
N PHE A 58 -0.09 -2.21 -5.36
CA PHE A 58 0.64 -2.67 -6.52
C PHE A 58 0.28 -4.12 -6.85
N ASP A 59 0.18 -4.44 -8.14
CA ASP A 59 -0.01 -5.79 -8.64
C ASP A 59 1.11 -6.16 -9.62
N SER A 60 1.76 -7.30 -9.37
CA SER A 60 2.84 -7.84 -10.21
C SER A 60 2.39 -8.98 -11.13
N SER A 61 1.08 -9.20 -11.30
CA SER A 61 0.54 -10.28 -12.15
C SER A 61 0.99 -10.24 -13.61
N SER A 62 1.42 -9.06 -14.09
CA SER A 62 1.99 -8.85 -15.43
C SER A 62 3.51 -9.11 -15.54
N GLY A 63 4.16 -9.49 -14.43
CA GLY A 63 5.61 -9.68 -14.34
C GLY A 63 6.39 -8.45 -13.87
N VAL A 64 5.74 -7.30 -13.72
CA VAL A 64 6.30 -6.06 -13.14
C VAL A 64 5.27 -5.42 -12.21
N GLU A 65 5.72 -4.68 -11.19
CA GLU A 65 4.83 -3.97 -10.27
C GLU A 65 4.08 -2.84 -11.00
N VAL A 66 2.75 -2.97 -11.08
CA VAL A 66 1.86 -1.96 -11.62
C VAL A 66 1.12 -1.29 -10.48
N PHE A 67 1.28 0.03 -10.35
CA PHE A 67 0.49 0.82 -9.40
C PHE A 67 -0.99 0.79 -9.81
N LYS A 68 -1.84 0.54 -8.82
CA LYS A 68 -3.28 0.39 -9.01
C LYS A 68 -4.03 1.60 -8.49
N ASP A 69 -3.87 1.89 -7.20
CA ASP A 69 -4.44 3.07 -6.56
C ASP A 69 -3.78 3.27 -5.18
N VAL A 70 -4.09 4.39 -4.54
CA VAL A 70 -3.72 4.68 -3.16
C VAL A 70 -4.98 4.92 -2.33
N TRP A 71 -5.08 4.25 -1.18
CA TRP A 71 -6.07 4.59 -0.18
C TRP A 71 -5.45 5.50 0.87
N GLY A 72 -6.11 6.62 1.14
CA GLY A 72 -5.79 7.51 2.25
C GLY A 72 -7.08 7.90 2.94
N GLY A 73 -7.01 8.12 4.25
CA GLY A 73 -8.15 8.48 5.07
C GLY A 73 -8.08 7.89 6.46
N ILE A 74 -9.12 8.18 7.24
CA ILE A 74 -9.39 7.56 8.53
C ILE A 74 -10.57 6.61 8.31
N ALA A 75 -10.53 5.44 8.93
CA ALA A 75 -11.65 4.51 8.95
C ALA A 75 -12.38 4.59 10.29
N ASP A 76 -13.70 4.54 10.23
CA ASP A 76 -14.57 4.51 11.41
C ASP A 76 -14.97 3.07 11.77
N ASP A 77 -15.42 2.87 13.01
CA ASP A 77 -15.97 1.61 13.49
C ASP A 77 -17.06 1.09 12.53
N GLY A 78 -16.80 -0.07 11.92
CA GLY A 78 -17.70 -0.70 10.96
C GLY A 78 -17.34 -0.52 9.48
N ASP A 79 -16.30 0.24 9.14
CA ASP A 79 -15.86 0.44 7.74
C ASP A 79 -15.18 -0.79 7.13
N GLY A 80 -14.83 -1.80 7.93
CA GLY A 80 -14.13 -3.00 7.46
C GLY A 80 -14.70 -3.61 6.18
N PRO A 81 -16.02 -3.90 6.08
CA PRO A 81 -16.64 -4.40 4.85
C PRO A 81 -16.48 -3.46 3.64
N VAL A 82 -16.50 -2.15 3.85
CA VAL A 82 -16.33 -1.14 2.79
C VAL A 82 -14.89 -1.15 2.29
N LEU A 83 -13.91 -1.19 3.19
CA LEU A 83 -12.48 -1.28 2.87
C LEU A 83 -12.15 -2.57 2.12
N ILE A 84 -12.71 -3.71 2.56
CA ILE A 84 -12.58 -4.98 1.85
C ILE A 84 -13.13 -4.84 0.44
N LYS A 85 -14.35 -4.30 0.30
CA LYS A 85 -14.98 -4.13 -1.02
C LYS A 85 -14.14 -3.24 -1.93
N TRP A 86 -13.67 -2.09 -1.43
CA TRP A 86 -12.83 -1.16 -2.17
C TRP A 86 -11.56 -1.85 -2.72
N ALA A 87 -10.83 -2.58 -1.86
CA ALA A 87 -9.62 -3.28 -2.29
C ALA A 87 -9.93 -4.39 -3.31
N ARG A 88 -11.07 -5.09 -3.17
CA ARG A 88 -11.50 -6.12 -4.13
C ARG A 88 -11.91 -5.53 -5.47
N ASP A 89 -12.58 -4.38 -5.49
CA ASP A 89 -12.95 -3.66 -6.72
C ASP A 89 -11.71 -3.19 -7.50
N LEU A 90 -10.61 -2.91 -6.79
CA LEU A 90 -9.30 -2.64 -7.39
C LEU A 90 -8.65 -3.88 -8.03
N GLY A 91 -9.17 -5.07 -7.72
CA GLY A 91 -8.67 -6.37 -8.18
C GLY A 91 -7.81 -7.12 -7.17
N ALA A 92 -7.63 -6.59 -5.95
CA ALA A 92 -6.82 -7.25 -4.93
C ALA A 92 -7.37 -8.63 -4.59
N ASN A 93 -6.48 -9.55 -4.22
CA ASN A 93 -6.90 -10.87 -3.74
C ASN A 93 -7.58 -10.77 -2.36
N LYS A 94 -8.27 -11.84 -1.97
CA LYS A 94 -9.04 -11.89 -0.72
C LYS A 94 -8.18 -11.63 0.51
N GLU A 95 -6.95 -12.15 0.53
CA GLU A 95 -6.05 -12.01 1.68
C GLU A 95 -5.57 -10.57 1.86
N ILE A 96 -5.20 -9.88 0.77
CA ILE A 96 -4.85 -8.47 0.82
C ILE A 96 -6.03 -7.64 1.28
N ALA A 97 -7.23 -7.83 0.71
CA ALA A 97 -8.39 -7.03 1.08
C ALA A 97 -8.75 -7.16 2.57
N LEU A 98 -8.68 -8.39 3.11
CA LEU A 98 -8.91 -8.63 4.55
C LEU A 98 -7.79 -8.06 5.41
N CYS A 99 -6.53 -8.26 5.03
CA CYS A 99 -5.38 -7.78 5.80
C CYS A 99 -5.34 -6.25 5.84
N PHE A 100 -5.55 -5.60 4.69
CA PHE A 100 -5.65 -4.15 4.55
C PHE A 100 -6.76 -3.59 5.43
N SER A 101 -7.97 -4.15 5.34
CA SER A 101 -9.07 -3.70 6.20
C SER A 101 -8.76 -3.87 7.67
N HIS A 102 -8.13 -4.97 8.09
CA HIS A 102 -7.80 -5.16 9.49
C HIS A 102 -6.77 -4.14 9.99
N VAL A 103 -5.70 -3.87 9.23
CA VAL A 103 -4.68 -2.91 9.66
C VAL A 103 -5.23 -1.49 9.71
N VAL A 104 -5.99 -1.07 8.69
CA VAL A 104 -6.60 0.27 8.67
C VAL A 104 -7.59 0.48 9.81
N MET A 105 -8.33 -0.56 10.20
CA MET A 105 -9.27 -0.50 11.31
C MET A 105 -8.58 -0.57 12.70
N SER A 106 -7.26 -0.84 12.74
CA SER A 106 -6.48 -0.97 13.98
C SER A 106 -5.45 0.14 14.18
N ASP A 107 -5.25 0.99 13.17
CA ASP A 107 -4.40 2.19 13.20
C ASP A 107 -5.10 3.32 13.99
#